data_AF-A0A2N5YKN6-F1
#
_entry.id   AF-A0A2N5YKN6-F1
#
_cell.length_a   1.000
_cell.length_b   1.000
_cell.length_c   1.000
_cell.angle_alpha   90.00
_cell.angle_beta   90.00
_cell.angle_gamma   90.00
#
_symmetry.space_group_name_H-M   'P 1'
#
loop_
_entity.id
_entity.type
_entity.pdbx_description
1 polymer ?
#
loop_
_entity_poly.entity_id
_entity_poly.type
_entity_poly.pdbx_seq_one_letter_code
_entity_poly.pdbx_strand_id
1 'polypeptide(L)'
;EVEETFLTLKEYGFERKEEMIDYAQDVIRSYNQRIDKVEESVESKANELSSTVKETLNQNIQKVKSLRDSLSMTVAKVKPASEKTYIELKGEVQKGEKMLRQSLENLEEEYLKNSKKE
;
A
#
# COMPACT_ATOMS: atom_id res chain seq x y z
N GLU A 1 -14.38 -5.52 -0.94
CA GLU A 1 -14.03 -6.30 0.26
C GLU A 1 -12.86 -5.74 1.07
N VAL A 2 -11.85 -5.07 0.51
CA VAL A 2 -10.76 -4.45 1.33
C VAL A 2 -11.27 -3.30 2.23
N GLU A 3 -12.35 -2.61 1.84
CA GLU A 3 -12.86 -1.42 2.55
C GLU A 3 -13.47 -1.68 3.93
N GLU A 4 -14.02 -2.86 4.20
CA GLU A 4 -14.61 -3.19 5.51
C GLU A 4 -13.57 -3.63 6.55
N THR A 5 -12.37 -4.00 6.09
CA THR A 5 -11.43 -4.78 6.92
C THR A 5 -10.60 -3.91 7.88
N PHE A 6 -10.57 -2.59 7.70
CA PHE A 6 -9.68 -1.67 8.44
C PHE A 6 -10.33 -0.87 9.58
N LEU A 7 -11.67 -0.83 9.65
CA LEU A 7 -12.37 -0.34 10.85
C LEU A 7 -11.93 -1.14 12.10
N THR A 8 -11.56 -2.41 11.90
CA THR A 8 -11.06 -3.35 12.90
C THR A 8 -9.74 -2.92 13.54
N LEU A 9 -8.82 -2.24 12.83
CA LEU A 9 -7.53 -1.84 13.42
C LEU A 9 -7.69 -0.92 14.64
N LYS A 10 -8.72 -0.06 14.67
CA LYS A 10 -8.99 0.78 15.85
C LYS A 10 -9.24 -0.05 17.11
N GLU A 11 -9.78 -1.25 16.98
CA GLU A 11 -10.17 -2.12 18.10
C GLU A 11 -9.04 -2.99 18.66
N TYR A 12 -7.91 -3.12 17.95
CA TYR A 12 -6.76 -3.89 18.47
C TYR A 12 -6.05 -3.10 19.58
N GLY A 13 -6.33 -3.45 20.84
CA GLY A 13 -5.50 -3.06 21.99
C GLY A 13 -4.11 -3.71 21.92
N PHE A 14 -3.22 -3.31 22.82
CA PHE A 14 -1.87 -3.89 22.89
C PHE A 14 -1.89 -5.42 23.08
N GLU A 15 -2.90 -5.93 23.78
CA GLU A 15 -3.13 -7.37 23.98
C GLU A 15 -3.33 -8.16 22.67
N ARG A 16 -3.76 -7.49 21.60
CA ARG A 16 -3.98 -8.07 20.26
C ARG A 16 -2.92 -7.61 19.25
N LYS A 17 -1.75 -7.20 19.72
CA LYS A 17 -0.64 -6.70 18.90
C LYS A 17 -0.21 -7.69 17.82
N GLU A 18 -0.13 -8.98 18.14
CA GLU A 18 0.29 -10.00 17.18
C GLU A 18 -0.73 -10.15 16.05
N GLU A 19 -2.03 -10.23 16.37
CA GLU A 19 -3.11 -10.25 15.38
C GLU A 19 -3.07 -9.01 14.46
N MET A 20 -2.79 -7.84 15.02
CA MET A 20 -2.63 -6.60 14.24
C MET A 20 -1.43 -6.66 13.29
N ILE A 21 -0.31 -7.25 13.71
CA ILE A 21 0.90 -7.42 12.88
C ILE A 21 0.61 -8.40 11.74
N ASP A 22 0.03 -9.56 12.04
CA ASP A 22 -0.33 -10.56 11.02
C ASP A 22 -1.28 -9.94 9.98
N TYR A 23 -2.32 -9.25 10.46
CA TYR A 23 -3.25 -8.53 9.60
C TYR A 23 -2.54 -7.49 8.71
N ALA A 24 -1.69 -6.66 9.29
CA ALA A 24 -0.95 -5.65 8.53
C ALA A 24 -0.01 -6.29 7.48
N GLN A 25 0.57 -7.45 7.78
CA GLN A 25 1.39 -8.21 6.84
C GLN A 25 0.57 -8.78 5.68
N ASP A 26 -0.61 -9.33 5.93
CA ASP A 26 -1.52 -9.79 4.87
C ASP A 26 -1.94 -8.64 3.96
N VAL A 27 -2.22 -7.47 4.54
CA VAL A 27 -2.55 -6.28 3.76
C VAL A 27 -1.37 -5.80 2.92
N ILE A 28 -0.15 -5.76 3.49
CA ILE A 28 1.07 -5.44 2.73
C ILE A 28 1.25 -6.42 1.57
N ARG A 29 1.01 -7.71 1.79
CA ARG A 29 1.08 -8.74 0.74
C ARG A 29 0.05 -8.49 -0.36
N SER A 30 -1.18 -8.15 -0.01
CA SER A 30 -2.23 -7.78 -0.98
C SER A 30 -1.84 -6.54 -1.79
N TYR A 31 -1.27 -5.52 -1.14
CA TYR A 31 -0.75 -4.34 -1.83
C TYR A 31 0.39 -4.68 -2.80
N ASN A 32 1.32 -5.56 -2.41
CA ASN A 32 2.38 -6.01 -3.32
C ASN A 32 1.79 -6.64 -4.58
N GLN A 33 0.84 -7.56 -4.46
CA GLN A 33 0.21 -8.20 -5.62
C GLN A 33 -0.47 -7.19 -6.55
N ARG A 34 -1.10 -6.15 -6.00
CA ARG A 34 -1.72 -5.09 -6.81
C ARG A 34 -0.68 -4.21 -7.50
N ILE A 35 0.39 -3.85 -6.80
CA ILE A 35 1.50 -3.07 -7.36
C ILE A 35 2.14 -3.83 -8.51
N ASP A 36 2.48 -5.11 -8.30
CA ASP A 36 3.10 -5.97 -9.31
C ASP A 36 2.20 -6.08 -10.54
N LYS A 37 0.89 -6.31 -10.34
CA LYS A 37 -0.07 -6.38 -11.44
C LYS A 37 -0.12 -5.08 -12.27
N VAL A 38 -0.08 -3.92 -11.62
CA VAL A 38 -0.07 -2.63 -12.33
C VAL A 38 1.25 -2.45 -13.08
N GLU A 39 2.37 -2.78 -12.46
CA GLU A 39 3.70 -2.72 -13.09
C GLU A 39 3.77 -3.62 -14.33
N GLU A 40 3.36 -4.88 -14.22
CA GLU A 40 3.29 -5.81 -15.35
C GLU A 40 2.37 -5.29 -16.46
N SER A 41 1.24 -4.65 -16.09
CA SER A 41 0.29 -4.07 -17.04
C SER A 41 0.85 -2.84 -17.77
N VAL A 42 1.67 -2.04 -17.08
CA VAL A 42 2.41 -0.91 -17.67
C VAL A 42 3.52 -1.39 -18.59
N GLU A 43 4.27 -2.42 -18.19
CA GLU A 43 5.32 -3.01 -19.01
C GLU A 43 4.77 -3.70 -20.27
N SER A 44 3.67 -4.45 -20.13
CA SER A 44 3.02 -5.14 -21.25
C SER A 44 2.49 -4.17 -22.31
N LYS A 45 1.95 -3.02 -21.88
CA LYS A 45 1.46 -1.96 -22.77
C LYS A 45 2.50 -0.87 -23.05
N ALA A 46 3.77 -1.11 -22.74
CA ALA A 46 4.80 -0.07 -22.81
C ALA A 46 4.99 0.53 -24.22
N ASN A 47 4.64 -0.21 -25.28
CA ASN A 47 4.71 0.24 -26.67
C ASN A 47 3.49 1.06 -27.11
N GLU A 48 2.37 0.95 -26.38
CA GLU A 48 1.11 1.66 -26.66
C GLU A 48 1.03 2.99 -25.89
N LEU A 49 1.74 3.06 -24.75
CA LEU A 49 1.82 4.26 -23.92
C LEU A 49 2.86 5.24 -24.47
N SER A 50 2.57 6.54 -24.37
CA SER A 50 3.58 7.57 -24.66
C SER A 50 4.71 7.54 -23.63
N SER A 51 5.92 7.94 -24.03
CA SER A 51 7.08 7.97 -23.13
C SER A 51 6.83 8.77 -21.85
N THR A 52 6.11 9.90 -21.96
CA THR A 52 5.73 10.73 -20.81
C THR A 52 4.78 10.00 -19.86
N VAL A 53 3.77 9.31 -20.39
CA VAL A 53 2.82 8.56 -19.56
C VAL A 53 3.53 7.39 -18.87
N LYS A 54 4.41 6.68 -19.60
CA LYS A 54 5.22 5.60 -19.03
C LYS A 54 6.12 6.09 -17.89
N GLU A 55 6.78 7.24 -18.08
CA GLU A 55 7.63 7.83 -17.04
C GLU A 55 6.82 8.20 -15.79
N THR A 56 5.68 8.87 -15.95
CA THR A 56 4.78 9.22 -14.84
C THR A 56 4.30 7.97 -14.10
N LEU A 57 3.83 6.95 -14.82
CA LEU A 57 3.36 5.71 -14.20
C LEU A 57 4.48 4.99 -13.45
N ASN A 58 5.69 4.93 -14.01
CA ASN A 58 6.84 4.33 -13.33
C ASN A 58 7.24 5.12 -12.07
N GLN A 59 7.23 6.46 -12.11
CA GLN A 59 7.48 7.29 -10.93
C GLN A 59 6.44 7.03 -9.84
N ASN A 60 5.16 6.92 -10.22
CA ASN A 60 4.09 6.61 -9.30
C ASN A 60 4.21 5.19 -8.72
N ILE A 61 4.55 4.18 -9.53
CA ILE A 61 4.84 2.81 -9.06
C ILE A 61 5.96 2.84 -8.01
N GLN A 62 7.07 3.53 -8.28
CA GLN A 62 8.18 3.65 -7.33
C GLN A 62 7.77 4.34 -6.02
N LYS A 63 6.92 5.37 -6.10
CA LYS A 63 6.35 6.03 -4.92
C LYS A 63 5.49 5.08 -4.09
N VAL A 64 4.61 4.32 -4.74
CA VAL A 64 3.73 3.34 -4.07
C VAL A 64 4.57 2.23 -3.43
N LYS A 65 5.59 1.70 -4.12
CA LYS A 65 6.55 0.73 -3.56
C LYS A 65 7.25 1.27 -2.31
N SER A 66 7.72 2.52 -2.37
CA SER A 66 8.40 3.18 -1.24
C SER A 66 7.47 3.36 -0.03
N LEU A 67 6.18 3.69 -0.26
CA LEU A 67 5.18 3.78 0.80
C LEU A 67 4.91 2.40 1.43
N ARG A 68 4.83 1.36 0.60
CA ARG A 68 4.68 -0.03 1.06
C ARG A 68 5.88 -0.46 1.91
N ASP A 69 7.10 -0.16 1.48
CA ASP A 69 8.32 -0.48 2.23
C ASP A 69 8.33 0.25 3.58
N SER A 70 7.96 1.53 3.59
CA SER A 70 7.80 2.31 4.82
C SER A 70 6.76 1.69 5.77
N LEU A 71 5.60 1.29 5.26
CA LEU A 71 4.57 0.60 6.04
C LEU A 71 5.10 -0.71 6.62
N SER A 72 5.80 -1.52 5.82
CA SER A 72 6.42 -2.77 6.26
C SER A 72 7.45 -2.55 7.37
N MET A 73 8.27 -1.51 7.26
CA MET A 73 9.24 -1.16 8.31
C MET A 73 8.54 -0.72 9.60
N THR A 74 7.46 0.05 9.50
CA THR A 74 6.68 0.47 10.67
C THR A 74 6.03 -0.74 11.35
N VAL A 75 5.41 -1.65 10.60
CA VAL A 75 4.85 -2.90 11.13
C VAL A 75 5.92 -3.75 11.81
N ALA A 76 7.13 -3.85 11.23
CA ALA A 76 8.24 -4.57 11.86
C ALA A 76 8.66 -3.96 13.21
N LYS A 77 8.56 -2.63 13.38
CA LYS A 77 8.81 -1.93 14.65
C LYS A 77 7.71 -2.17 15.68
N VAL A 78 6.48 -2.49 15.26
CA VAL A 78 5.39 -2.82 16.19
C VAL A 78 5.71 -4.08 17.00
N LYS A 79 6.33 -5.10 16.39
CA LYS A 79 6.64 -6.38 17.05
C LYS A 79 7.42 -6.21 18.37
N PRO A 80 8.59 -5.54 18.41
CA PRO A 80 9.33 -5.29 19.66
C PRO A 80 8.76 -4.14 20.51
N ALA A 81 7.68 -3.47 20.09
CA ALA A 81 7.18 -2.30 20.79
C ALA A 81 6.57 -2.65 22.16
N SER A 82 6.86 -1.78 23.14
CA SER A 82 6.16 -1.70 24.42
C SER A 82 4.76 -1.11 24.22
N GLU A 83 3.86 -1.28 25.19
CA GLU A 83 2.48 -0.77 25.14
C GLU A 83 2.39 0.73 24.82
N LYS A 84 3.24 1.55 25.46
CA LYS A 84 3.31 2.99 25.20
C LYS A 84 3.64 3.31 23.75
N THR A 85 4.63 2.62 23.17
CA THR A 85 5.11 2.82 21.80
C THR A 85 4.17 2.20 20.77
N TYR A 86 3.42 1.16 21.16
CA TYR A 86 2.43 0.51 20.29
C TYR A 86 1.36 1.49 19.82
N ILE A 87 0.85 2.37 20.68
CA ILE A 87 -0.21 3.33 20.30
C ILE A 87 0.29 4.28 19.20
N GLU A 88 1.51 4.79 19.34
CA GLU A 88 2.13 5.67 18.35
C GLU A 88 2.35 4.94 17.03
N LEU A 89 2.99 3.76 17.08
CA LEU A 89 3.27 2.95 15.88
C LEU A 89 1.99 2.46 15.20
N LYS A 90 0.94 2.13 15.96
CA LYS A 90 -0.38 1.77 15.44
C LYS A 90 -0.96 2.93 14.62
N GLY A 91 -0.86 4.15 15.13
CA GLY A 91 -1.26 5.36 14.40
C GLY A 91 -0.45 5.55 13.11
N GLU A 92 0.86 5.30 13.16
CA GLU A 92 1.72 5.37 11.97
C GLU A 92 1.39 4.30 10.94
N VAL A 93 1.11 3.05 11.36
CA VAL A 93 0.66 1.97 10.47
C VAL A 93 -0.64 2.36 9.77
N GLN A 94 -1.63 2.87 10.51
CA GLN A 94 -2.91 3.32 9.95
C GLN A 94 -2.72 4.47 8.94
N LYS A 95 -1.85 5.43 9.26
CA LYS A 95 -1.56 6.55 8.36
C LYS A 95 -0.83 6.08 7.10
N GLY A 96 0.18 5.23 7.26
CA GLY A 96 0.97 4.69 6.15
C GLY A 96 0.11 3.85 5.20
N GLU A 97 -0.79 3.03 5.76
CA GLU A 97 -1.76 2.26 4.99
C GLU A 97 -2.69 3.16 4.19
N LYS A 98 -3.30 4.17 4.82
CA LYS A 98 -4.17 5.13 4.12
C LYS A 98 -3.45 5.83 2.97
N MET A 99 -2.21 6.26 3.20
CA MET A 99 -1.39 6.92 2.16
C MET A 99 -1.05 5.97 1.02
N LEU A 100 -0.72 4.71 1.34
CA LEU A 100 -0.44 3.67 0.36
C LEU A 100 -1.68 3.37 -0.50
N ARG A 101 -2.82 3.16 0.15
CA ARG A 101 -4.11 2.91 -0.49
C ARG A 101 -4.46 4.02 -1.49
N GLN A 102 -4.47 5.27 -1.03
CA GLN A 102 -4.79 6.41 -1.88
C GLN A 102 -3.81 6.56 -3.04
N SER A 103 -2.52 6.30 -2.82
CA SER A 103 -1.51 6.38 -3.89
C SER A 103 -1.67 5.27 -4.91
N LEU A 104 -2.04 4.06 -4.48
CA LEU A 104 -2.30 2.93 -5.36
C LEU A 104 -3.60 3.13 -6.15
N GLU A 105 -4.68 3.59 -5.51
CA GLU A 105 -5.94 3.92 -6.18
C GLU A 105 -5.71 4.99 -7.27
N ASN A 106 -4.96 6.04 -6.96
CA ASN A 106 -4.59 7.06 -7.96
C ASN A 106 -3.77 6.47 -9.11
N LEU A 107 -2.79 5.60 -8.83
CA LEU A 107 -1.98 4.94 -9.85
C LEU A 107 -2.84 4.05 -10.77
N GLU A 108 -3.75 3.25 -10.20
CA GLU A 108 -4.68 2.41 -10.95
C GLU A 108 -5.62 3.26 -11.82
N GLU A 109 -6.15 4.37 -11.30
CA GLU A 109 -6.97 5.31 -12.05
C GLU A 109 -6.21 5.98 -13.19
N GLU A 110 -4.97 6.43 -12.95
CA GLU A 110 -4.13 7.02 -13.98
C GLU A 110 -3.81 6.00 -15.09
N TYR A 111 -3.48 4.76 -14.73
CA TYR A 111 -3.29 3.69 -15.70
C TYR A 111 -4.57 3.45 -16.53
N LEU A 112 -5.72 3.32 -15.89
CA LEU A 112 -7.02 3.09 -16.55
C LEU A 112 -7.38 4.23 -17.51
N LYS A 113 -7.16 5.49 -17.13
CA LYS A 113 -7.42 6.67 -17.98
C LYS A 113 -6.54 6.67 -19.23
N ASN A 114 -5.29 6.24 -19.11
CA ASN A 114 -4.35 6.21 -20.23
C ASN A 114 -4.51 4.95 -21.10
N SER A 115 -5.01 3.84 -20.55
CA SER A 115 -5.31 2.63 -21.31
C SER A 115 -6.66 2.66 -22.05
N LYS A 116 -7.59 3.56 -21.71
CA LYS A 116 -8.93 3.67 -22.35
C LYS A 116 -9.00 4.71 -23.46
N LYS A 117 -7.90 5.38 -23.81
CA LYS A 117 -7.86 6.41 -24.87
C LYS A 117 -7.70 5.84 -26.29
N GLU A 118 -8.11 4.59 -26.50
CA GLU A 118 -8.25 3.99 -27.84
C GLU A 118 -9.60 4.33 -28.46
#